data_AF-A0A3P6TKB3-F1
#
_entry.id   AF-A0A3P6TKB3-F1
#
_cell.length_a   1.000
_cell.length_b   1.000
_cell.length_c   1.000
_cell.angle_alpha   90.00
_cell.angle_beta   90.00
_cell.angle_gamma   90.00
#
_symmetry.space_group_name_H-M   'P 1'
#
loop_
_entity.id
_entity.type
_entity.pdbx_description
1 polymer ?
#
loop_
_entity_poly.entity_id
_entity_poly.type
_entity_poly.pdbx_seq_one_letter_code
_entity_poly.pdbx_strand_id
1 'polypeptide(L)'
;MLDGSVKTIPVDESQPVGQLMVGVCTKIGISNYEEYSLVRATEPDSRGSMMNLKDDRSRVIDGEKGKGMMGTLGRKKEQKLEQLRSQSTYLQRE
;
A
#
# COMPACT_ATOMS: atom_id res chain seq x y z
N MET A 1 1.41 -6.35 -25.39
CA MET A 1 1.15 -7.78 -25.69
C MET A 1 2.24 -8.59 -24.98
N LEU A 2 2.04 -9.89 -24.76
CA LEU A 2 3.06 -10.71 -24.08
C LEU A 2 4.41 -10.74 -24.82
N ASP A 3 4.39 -10.49 -26.14
CA ASP A 3 5.56 -10.33 -26.99
C ASP A 3 6.15 -8.90 -26.98
N GLY A 4 5.64 -8.00 -26.13
CA GLY A 4 6.12 -6.62 -26.03
C GLY A 4 5.54 -5.64 -27.07
N SER A 5 4.84 -6.11 -28.10
CA SER A 5 4.13 -5.21 -29.04
C SER A 5 2.89 -4.57 -28.41
N VAL A 6 2.51 -3.37 -28.83
CA VAL A 6 1.27 -2.71 -28.39
C VAL A 6 0.25 -2.76 -29.53
N LYS A 7 -0.95 -3.26 -29.24
CA LYS A 7 -2.08 -3.25 -30.17
C LYS A 7 -3.20 -2.38 -29.61
N THR A 8 -3.66 -1.44 -30.41
CA THR A 8 -4.83 -0.61 -30.09
C THR A 8 -6.07 -1.32 -30.59
N ILE A 9 -7.00 -1.63 -29.68
CA ILE A 9 -8.22 -2.37 -29.98
C ILE A 9 -9.40 -1.57 -29.46
N PRO A 10 -10.40 -1.24 -30.30
CA PRO A 10 -11.62 -0.60 -29.83
C PRO A 10 -12.43 -1.57 -28.97
N VAL A 11 -12.90 -1.09 -27.82
CA VAL A 11 -13.68 -1.85 -26.82
C VAL A 11 -14.90 -1.03 -26.38
N ASP A 12 -15.97 -1.71 -25.95
CA ASP A 12 -17.18 -1.08 -25.43
C ASP A 12 -17.09 -0.92 -23.91
N GLU A 13 -16.90 0.31 -23.44
CA GLU A 13 -16.69 0.65 -22.03
C GLU A 13 -17.94 0.45 -21.15
N SER A 14 -19.12 0.24 -21.73
CA SER A 14 -20.35 -0.05 -20.96
C SER A 14 -20.39 -1.47 -20.42
N GLN A 15 -19.54 -2.36 -20.95
CA GLN A 15 -19.51 -3.77 -20.59
C GLN A 15 -18.61 -4.02 -19.37
N PRO A 16 -18.91 -5.05 -18.55
CA PRO A 16 -18.04 -5.42 -17.45
C PRO A 16 -16.68 -5.90 -17.96
N VAL A 17 -15.64 -5.73 -17.14
CA VAL A 17 -14.24 -6.08 -17.47
C VAL A 17 -14.09 -7.53 -17.95
N GLY A 18 -14.89 -8.46 -17.41
CA GLY A 18 -14.92 -9.85 -17.87
C GLY A 18 -15.30 -10.00 -19.35
N GLN A 19 -16.32 -9.26 -19.80
CA GLN A 19 -16.74 -9.27 -21.21
C GLN A 19 -15.74 -8.53 -22.11
N LEU A 20 -15.14 -7.46 -21.60
CA LEU A 20 -14.07 -6.75 -22.29
C LEU A 20 -12.87 -7.65 -22.56
N MET A 21 -12.46 -8.46 -21.57
CA MET A 21 -11.39 -9.45 -21.72
C MET A 21 -11.67 -10.40 -22.87
N VAL A 22 -12.85 -11.02 -22.89
CA VAL A 22 -13.25 -11.98 -23.93
C VAL A 22 -13.21 -11.33 -25.32
N GLY A 23 -13.74 -10.10 -25.45
CA GLY A 23 -13.75 -9.36 -26.71
C GLY A 23 -12.34 -9.02 -27.22
N VAL A 24 -11.44 -8.63 -26.31
CA VAL A 24 -10.02 -8.35 -26.64
C VAL A 24 -9.29 -9.63 -27.03
N CYS A 25 -9.39 -10.70 -26.24
CA CYS A 25 -8.77 -11.99 -26.50
C CYS A 25 -9.22 -12.59 -27.84
N THR A 26 -10.51 -12.50 -28.16
CA THR A 26 -11.06 -12.96 -29.44
C THR A 26 -10.47 -12.20 -30.63
N LYS A 27 -10.32 -10.86 -30.52
CA LYS A 27 -9.71 -10.03 -31.58
C LYS A 27 -8.21 -10.28 -31.76
N ILE A 28 -7.51 -10.72 -30.71
CA ILE A 28 -6.08 -11.05 -30.77
C ILE A 28 -5.86 -12.50 -31.24
N GLY A 29 -6.87 -13.37 -31.10
CA GLY A 29 -6.76 -14.80 -31.41
C GLY A 29 -6.30 -15.66 -30.22
N ILE A 30 -6.58 -15.20 -28.99
CA ILE A 30 -6.31 -15.94 -27.75
C ILE A 30 -7.61 -16.58 -27.28
N SER A 31 -7.68 -17.91 -27.35
CA SER A 31 -8.86 -18.69 -26.93
C SER A 31 -8.86 -19.03 -25.44
N ASN A 32 -7.70 -19.02 -24.80
CA ASN A 32 -7.52 -19.39 -23.40
C ASN A 32 -7.52 -18.17 -22.48
N TYR A 33 -8.59 -17.36 -22.52
CA TYR A 33 -8.64 -16.07 -21.81
C TYR A 33 -8.77 -16.20 -20.29
N GLU A 34 -9.17 -17.36 -19.78
CA GLU A 34 -9.35 -17.65 -18.35
C GLU A 34 -8.04 -17.67 -17.55
N GLU A 35 -6.92 -17.97 -18.22
CA GLU A 35 -5.59 -17.94 -17.61
C GLU A 35 -4.94 -16.55 -17.58
N TYR A 36 -5.60 -15.53 -18.15
CA TYR A 36 -5.05 -14.17 -18.24
C TYR A 36 -5.84 -13.16 -17.40
N SER A 37 -5.19 -12.05 -17.06
CA SER A 37 -5.80 -10.93 -16.34
C SER A 37 -5.40 -9.59 -16.97
N LEU A 38 -6.30 -8.61 -16.92
CA LEU A 38 -6.03 -7.26 -17.41
C LEU A 38 -5.35 -6.45 -16.30
N VAL A 39 -4.13 -6.01 -16.58
CA VAL A 39 -3.35 -5.17 -15.68
C VAL A 39 -3.22 -3.78 -16.30
N ARG A 40 -3.42 -2.75 -15.49
CA ARG A 40 -3.15 -1.37 -15.92
C ARG A 40 -1.66 -1.22 -16.15
N ALA A 41 -1.25 -0.63 -17.27
CA ALA A 41 0.14 -0.26 -17.48
C ALA A 41 0.56 0.69 -16.34
N THR A 42 1.49 0.26 -15.50
CA THR A 42 2.16 1.15 -14.56
C THR A 42 3.29 1.80 -15.33
N GLU A 43 3.16 3.10 -15.61
CA GLU A 43 4.32 3.89 -16.02
C GLU A 43 5.40 3.69 -14.91
N PRO A 44 6.65 3.33 -15.25
CA PRO A 44 7.70 3.11 -14.26
C PRO A 44 7.97 4.37 -13.40
N ASP A 45 7.50 5.53 -13.85
CA ASP A 45 7.64 6.84 -13.22
C ASP A 45 6.37 7.32 -12.47
N SER A 46 5.37 6.46 -12.25
CA SER A 46 4.17 6.83 -11.46
C SER A 46 3.94 5.89 -10.30
N ARG A 47 4.95 5.77 -9.43
CA ARG A 47 4.78 5.27 -8.05
C ARG A 47 3.96 6.22 -7.15
N GLY A 48 3.35 7.27 -7.70
CA GLY A 48 2.71 8.34 -6.92
C GLY A 48 1.18 8.28 -6.82
N SER A 49 0.46 7.53 -7.68
CA SER A 49 -1.00 7.69 -7.81
C SER A 49 -1.83 6.46 -7.44
N MET A 50 -1.23 5.38 -6.93
CA MET A 50 -1.99 4.33 -6.25
C MET A 50 -1.94 4.59 -4.75
N MET A 51 -2.72 5.58 -4.29
CA MET A 51 -3.01 5.72 -2.87
C MET A 51 -3.82 4.50 -2.46
N ASN A 52 -3.15 3.46 -1.98
CA ASN A 52 -3.79 2.48 -1.13
C ASN A 52 -4.32 3.26 0.09
N LEU A 53 -5.56 3.04 0.49
CA LEU A 53 -6.19 3.67 1.68
C LEU A 53 -5.39 3.44 2.99
N LYS A 54 -4.36 2.58 2.95
CA LYS A 54 -3.42 2.33 4.03
C LYS A 54 -2.38 3.44 4.23
N ASP A 55 -2.09 4.27 3.22
CA ASP A 55 -1.06 5.31 3.30
C ASP A 55 -1.52 6.63 3.96
N ASP A 56 -2.83 6.79 4.20
CA ASP A 56 -3.38 8.01 4.82
C ASP A 56 -2.99 8.14 6.31
N ARG A 57 -2.71 7.02 7.00
CA ARG A 57 -2.24 7.06 8.39
C ARG A 57 -0.80 7.53 8.56
N SER A 58 0.00 7.51 7.50
CA SER A 58 1.43 7.85 7.57
C SER A 58 1.67 9.37 7.47
N ARG A 59 0.75 10.12 6.85
CA ARG A 59 0.96 11.53 6.49
C ARG A 59 0.54 12.53 7.57
N VAL A 60 -0.12 12.09 8.64
CA VAL A 60 -0.51 12.94 9.77
C VAL A 60 0.68 13.24 10.71
N ILE A 61 1.85 12.61 10.51
CA ILE A 61 2.97 12.73 11.45
C ILE A 61 3.98 13.83 11.09
N ASP A 62 4.11 14.25 9.83
CA ASP A 62 5.26 15.09 9.43
C ASP A 62 4.92 16.55 9.03
N GLY A 63 3.65 16.94 9.08
CA GLY A 63 3.22 18.28 8.70
C GLY A 63 2.49 19.00 9.81
N GLU A 64 3.21 19.90 10.48
CA GLU A 64 2.67 21.07 11.18
C GLU A 64 2.46 20.97 12.71
N LYS A 65 3.36 21.71 13.38
CA LYS A 65 3.23 22.23 14.74
C LYS A 65 1.82 22.81 15.00
N GLY A 66 0.97 22.05 15.67
CA GLY A 66 -0.36 22.52 16.06
C GLY A 66 -0.89 21.83 17.32
N LYS A 67 -0.55 22.39 18.49
CA LYS A 67 -1.30 22.33 19.77
C LYS A 67 -2.21 21.09 19.99
N GLY A 68 -1.74 20.13 20.79
CA GLY A 68 -2.65 19.14 21.38
C GLY A 68 -1.97 18.05 22.20
N MET A 69 -1.94 18.22 23.53
CA MET A 69 -1.79 17.16 24.56
C MET A 69 -0.66 16.13 24.37
N MET A 70 0.58 16.55 24.63
CA MET A 70 1.73 15.65 24.78
C MET A 70 1.73 14.94 26.15
N GLY A 71 1.24 13.70 26.19
CA GLY A 71 1.89 12.60 26.92
C GLY A 71 1.87 12.59 28.45
N THR A 72 0.70 12.63 29.10
CA THR A 72 0.59 12.26 30.53
C THR A 72 0.48 10.74 30.77
N LEU A 73 0.10 9.96 29.75
CA LEU A 73 -0.05 8.50 29.88
C LEU A 73 1.28 7.71 29.84
N GLY A 74 2.35 8.27 29.25
CA GLY A 74 3.65 7.59 29.09
C GLY A 74 4.54 7.64 30.34
N ARG A 75 4.46 8.73 31.12
CA ARG A 75 5.39 9.00 32.24
C ARG A 75 5.30 7.95 33.36
N LYS A 76 4.10 7.42 33.64
CA LYS A 76 3.91 6.41 34.70
C LYS A 76 4.48 5.04 34.34
N LYS A 77 4.44 4.65 33.05
CA LYS A 77 5.02 3.37 32.60
C LYS A 77 6.54 3.45 32.51
N GLU A 78 7.08 4.60 32.09
CA GLU A 78 8.51 4.86 31.98
C GLU A 78 9.20 4.85 33.35
N GLN A 79 8.63 5.51 34.36
CA GLN A 79 9.18 5.50 35.73
C GLN A 79 9.24 4.10 36.34
N LYS A 80 8.22 3.26 36.12
CA LYS A 80 8.24 1.88 36.62
C LYS A 80 9.32 1.05 35.95
N LEU A 81 9.52 1.24 34.64
CA LEU A 81 10.58 0.54 33.90
C LEU A 81 11.98 0.96 34.37
N GLU A 82 12.17 2.24 34.64
CA GLU A 82 13.44 2.79 35.11
C GLU A 82 13.76 2.40 36.55
N GLN A 83 12.74 2.27 37.41
CA GLN A 83 12.91 1.78 38.78
C GLN A 83 13.33 0.30 38.81
N LEU A 84 12.74 -0.56 37.96
CA LEU A 84 13.19 -1.94 37.83
C LEU A 84 14.61 -2.04 37.30
N ARG A 85 14.99 -1.18 36.33
CA ARG A 85 16.38 -1.12 35.82
C ARG A 85 17.36 -0.74 36.92
N SER A 86 17.01 0.28 37.70
CA SER A 86 17.83 0.73 38.83
C SER A 86 17.98 -0.38 39.86
N GLN A 87 16.87 -1.01 40.28
CA GLN A 87 16.92 -2.11 41.25
C GLN A 87 17.75 -3.30 40.74
N SER A 88 17.61 -3.68 39.47
CA SER A 88 18.42 -4.74 38.87
C SER A 88 19.92 -4.39 38.86
N THR A 89 20.29 -3.13 38.60
CA THR A 89 21.70 -2.70 38.63
C THR A 89 22.31 -2.67 40.03
N TYR A 90 21.51 -2.39 41.07
CA TYR A 90 21.99 -2.46 42.45
C TYR A 90 22.23 -3.90 42.88
N LEU A 91 21.31 -4.82 42.55
CA LEU A 91 21.45 -6.25 42.86
C LEU A 91 22.60 -6.95 42.12
N GLN A 92 23.10 -6.34 41.05
CA GLN A 92 24.22 -6.89 40.27
C GLN A 92 25.58 -6.31 40.68
N ARG A 93 25.58 -5.42 41.69
CA ARG A 93 26.79 -4.75 42.21
C ARG A 93 27.16 -5.18 43.64
N GLU A 94 26.42 -6.14 44.22
CA GLU A 94 26.82 -6.96 45.38
C GLU A 94 27.18 -8.37 44.91
#